data_AF-A0A958FNW9-F1
#
_entry.id   AF-A0A958FNW9-F1
#
_cell.length_a   1.000
_cell.length_b   1.000
_cell.length_c   1.000
_cell.angle_alpha   90.00
_cell.angle_beta   90.00
_cell.angle_gamma   90.00
#
_symmetry.space_group_name_H-M   'P 1'
#
loop_
_entity.id
_entity.type
_entity.pdbx_description
1 polymer ?
#
loop_
_entity_poly.entity_id
_entity_poly.type
_entity_poly.pdbx_seq_one_letter_code
_entity_poly.pdbx_strand_id
1 'polypeptide(L)'
;EVEGQGRDEDRLAYFREAIEYRNLMLVEQPNEDFGYTIARQFLTDAYTFLLYESLQTSKYEPLAAIAIKSLKEVRYHLRHSSQWIIRLGDGTEESRERIQLAFNDLWMFTNEMFESDTIEQRLVKQHIAGDSAMLRPKWEHLLREVFDEATLEIPGEQGYFSSGSRQGKHTEHLGYILAEMQILPRSYPDAKW
;
A
#
# COMPACT_ATOMS: atom_id res chain seq x y z
N GLU A 1 16.94 -3.69 -17.70
CA GLU A 1 17.35 -3.07 -16.42
C GLU A 1 17.01 -1.57 -16.47
N VAL A 2 16.35 -1.01 -15.45
CA VAL A 2 15.87 0.40 -15.45
C VAL A 2 16.84 1.34 -14.74
N GLU A 3 17.52 0.90 -13.68
CA GLU A 3 18.44 1.74 -12.90
C GLU A 3 19.89 1.74 -13.41
N GLY A 4 20.29 0.74 -14.19
CA GLY A 4 21.63 0.65 -14.78
C GLY A 4 22.76 0.48 -13.75
N GLN A 5 22.47 -0.13 -12.60
CA GLN A 5 23.41 -0.36 -11.50
C GLN A 5 23.82 -1.84 -11.33
N GLY A 6 23.35 -2.72 -12.21
CA GLY A 6 23.64 -4.15 -12.19
C GLY A 6 23.00 -4.91 -11.02
N ARG A 7 21.96 -4.37 -10.38
CA ARG A 7 21.25 -5.03 -9.28
C ARG A 7 20.03 -5.80 -9.81
N ASP A 8 19.86 -7.01 -9.31
CA ASP A 8 18.67 -7.84 -9.47
C ASP A 8 17.67 -7.64 -8.32
N GLU A 9 16.58 -8.39 -8.31
CA GLU A 9 15.54 -8.35 -7.28
C GLU A 9 16.08 -8.65 -5.87
N ASP A 10 17.04 -9.57 -5.74
CA ASP A 10 17.62 -9.97 -4.46
C ASP A 10 18.50 -8.85 -3.89
N ARG A 11 19.31 -8.21 -4.73
CA ARG A 11 20.09 -7.03 -4.33
C ARG A 11 19.19 -5.87 -3.92
N LEU A 12 18.06 -5.67 -4.60
CA LEU A 12 17.08 -4.65 -4.25
C LEU A 12 16.33 -4.98 -2.95
N ALA A 13 16.05 -6.25 -2.65
CA ALA A 13 15.31 -6.64 -1.45
C ALA A 13 16.22 -6.76 -0.20
N TYR A 14 17.38 -7.39 -0.34
CA TYR A 14 18.12 -7.84 0.85
C TYR A 14 19.29 -6.96 1.27
N PHE A 15 19.74 -6.07 0.37
CA PHE A 15 20.95 -5.27 0.58
C PHE A 15 20.71 -3.75 0.60
N ARG A 16 19.44 -3.32 0.57
CA ARG A 16 19.07 -1.92 0.84
C ARG A 16 18.83 -1.72 2.33
N GLU A 17 19.28 -0.58 2.83
CA GLU A 17 18.95 -0.08 4.17
C GLU A 17 17.56 0.57 4.17
N ALA A 18 16.96 0.77 5.36
CA ALA A 18 15.63 1.35 5.51
C ALA A 18 15.47 2.69 4.78
N ILE A 19 16.50 3.55 4.80
CA ILE A 19 16.47 4.86 4.10
C ILE A 19 16.42 4.74 2.57
N GLU A 20 16.66 3.56 2.01
CA GLU A 20 16.61 3.29 0.57
C GLU A 20 15.30 2.61 0.15
N TYR A 21 14.45 2.22 1.11
CA TYR A 21 13.11 1.71 0.87
C TYR A 21 12.12 2.81 0.52
N ARG A 22 11.06 2.44 -0.20
CA ARG A 22 10.08 3.37 -0.80
C ARG A 22 8.64 2.86 -0.68
N ASN A 23 8.41 1.86 0.18
CA ASN A 23 7.07 1.34 0.48
C ASN A 23 6.27 2.40 1.24
N LEU A 24 4.94 2.39 1.10
CA LEU A 24 4.06 3.23 1.89
C LEU A 24 4.21 2.94 3.39
N MET A 25 4.09 3.95 4.25
CA MET A 25 4.10 3.73 5.71
C MET A 25 2.94 2.85 6.18
N LEU A 26 1.83 2.85 5.44
CA LEU A 26 0.67 2.00 5.73
C LEU A 26 1.05 0.51 5.73
N VAL A 27 1.90 0.05 4.82
CA VAL A 27 2.18 -1.39 4.65
C VAL A 27 3.26 -1.92 5.60
N GLU A 28 3.92 -1.05 6.37
CA GLU A 28 4.88 -1.43 7.41
C GLU A 28 4.27 -1.40 8.82
N GLN A 29 2.99 -1.03 8.96
CA GLN A 29 2.29 -1.06 10.25
C GLN A 29 2.17 -2.50 10.78
N PRO A 30 2.22 -2.73 12.09
CA PRO A 30 2.11 -4.06 12.68
C PRO A 30 0.74 -4.71 12.38
N ASN A 31 0.71 -6.05 12.43
CA ASN A 31 -0.51 -6.81 12.21
C ASN A 31 -1.50 -6.73 13.38
N GLU A 32 -1.09 -6.24 14.57
CA GLU A 32 -1.84 -6.19 15.83
C GLU A 32 -2.86 -7.33 16.02
N ASP A 33 -4.11 -7.12 15.63
CA ASP A 33 -5.13 -8.16 15.53
C ASP A 33 -5.71 -8.31 14.10
N PHE A 34 -6.68 -9.22 13.95
CA PHE A 34 -7.28 -9.47 12.64
C PHE A 34 -7.95 -8.22 12.04
N GLY A 35 -8.52 -7.33 12.87
CA GLY A 35 -9.12 -6.08 12.43
C GLY A 35 -8.08 -5.14 11.81
N TYR A 36 -6.94 -4.92 12.48
CA TYR A 36 -5.84 -4.12 11.94
C TYR A 36 -5.28 -4.68 10.64
N THR A 37 -5.08 -6.00 10.59
CA THR A 37 -4.59 -6.65 9.37
C THR A 37 -5.55 -6.45 8.19
N ILE A 38 -6.85 -6.66 8.39
CA ILE A 38 -7.85 -6.49 7.33
C ILE A 38 -8.06 -5.02 6.96
N ALA A 39 -8.06 -4.09 7.92
CA ALA A 39 -8.16 -2.66 7.65
C ALA A 39 -6.99 -2.18 6.78
N ARG A 40 -5.75 -2.50 7.17
CA ARG A 40 -4.54 -2.19 6.37
C ARG A 40 -4.63 -2.81 4.97
N GLN A 41 -5.07 -4.07 4.88
CA GLN A 41 -5.23 -4.78 3.63
C GLN A 41 -6.26 -4.10 2.72
N PHE A 42 -7.44 -3.76 3.24
CA PHE A 42 -8.50 -3.11 2.47
C PHE A 42 -8.10 -1.72 1.95
N LEU A 43 -7.53 -0.87 2.81
CA LEU A 43 -7.04 0.46 2.43
C LEU A 43 -6.01 0.36 1.28
N THR A 44 -5.10 -0.60 1.39
CA THR A 44 -4.05 -0.86 0.39
C THR A 44 -4.60 -1.48 -0.89
N ASP A 45 -5.52 -2.44 -0.80
CA ASP A 45 -6.13 -3.13 -1.95
C ASP A 45 -6.95 -2.16 -2.80
N ALA A 46 -7.75 -1.32 -2.16
CA ALA A 46 -8.56 -0.31 -2.84
C ALA A 46 -7.67 0.66 -3.63
N TYR A 47 -6.54 1.08 -3.03
CA TYR A 47 -5.58 1.94 -3.72
C TYR A 47 -4.87 1.20 -4.86
N THR A 48 -4.35 0.00 -4.59
CA THR A 48 -3.58 -0.80 -5.55
C THR A 48 -4.43 -1.19 -6.76
N PHE A 49 -5.73 -1.47 -6.55
CA PHE A 49 -6.68 -1.74 -7.62
C PHE A 49 -6.74 -0.56 -8.59
N LEU A 50 -6.97 0.66 -8.08
CA LEU A 50 -7.05 1.88 -8.87
C LEU A 50 -5.71 2.23 -9.52
N LEU A 51 -4.59 2.01 -8.81
CA LEU A 51 -3.26 2.21 -9.34
C LEU A 51 -3.02 1.31 -10.57
N TYR A 52 -3.28 0.00 -10.45
CA TYR A 52 -3.09 -0.93 -11.58
C TYR A 52 -4.10 -0.74 -12.69
N GLU A 53 -5.33 -0.30 -12.39
CA GLU A 53 -6.27 0.14 -13.43
C GLU A 53 -5.74 1.32 -14.23
N SER A 54 -5.00 2.24 -13.60
CA SER A 54 -4.33 3.34 -14.30
C SER A 54 -3.09 2.84 -15.07
N LEU A 55 -2.23 2.05 -14.43
CA LEU A 55 -0.94 1.64 -14.98
C LEU A 55 -1.04 0.67 -16.15
N GLN A 56 -2.13 -0.09 -16.29
CA GLN A 56 -2.35 -0.95 -17.47
C GLN A 56 -2.37 -0.17 -18.79
N THR A 57 -2.59 1.15 -18.74
CA THR A 57 -2.60 2.05 -19.92
C THR A 57 -1.28 2.79 -20.14
N SER A 58 -0.23 2.44 -19.39
CA SER A 58 1.09 3.06 -19.48
C SER A 58 1.70 2.94 -20.88
N LYS A 59 2.38 3.99 -21.34
CA LYS A 59 3.23 3.96 -22.54
C LYS A 59 4.51 3.16 -22.34
N TYR A 60 4.90 2.87 -21.09
CA TYR A 60 6.02 1.99 -20.81
C TYR A 60 5.52 0.55 -20.69
N GLU A 61 5.72 -0.22 -21.77
CA GLU A 61 5.16 -1.57 -21.94
C GLU A 61 5.46 -2.53 -20.77
N PRO A 62 6.66 -2.55 -20.16
CA PRO A 62 6.91 -3.42 -19.01
C PRO A 62 6.02 -3.12 -17.80
N LEU A 63 5.73 -1.85 -17.52
CA LEU A 63 4.85 -1.45 -16.42
C LEU A 63 3.40 -1.83 -16.70
N ALA A 64 2.94 -1.59 -17.93
CA ALA A 64 1.60 -1.99 -18.37
C ALA A 64 1.41 -3.51 -18.26
N ALA A 65 2.40 -4.29 -18.69
CA ALA A 65 2.37 -5.76 -18.62
C ALA A 65 2.26 -6.28 -17.18
N ILE A 66 3.04 -5.70 -16.26
CA ILE A 66 2.96 -6.01 -14.82
C ILE A 66 1.56 -5.68 -14.29
N ALA A 67 1.06 -4.47 -14.55
CA ALA A 67 -0.25 -4.04 -14.07
C ALA A 67 -1.39 -4.93 -14.59
N ILE A 68 -1.39 -5.29 -15.88
CA ILE A 68 -2.40 -6.20 -16.48
C ILE A 68 -2.40 -7.56 -15.79
N LYS A 69 -1.22 -8.11 -15.52
CA LYS A 69 -1.10 -9.41 -14.85
C LYS A 69 -1.59 -9.34 -13.40
N SER A 70 -1.11 -8.36 -12.64
CA SER A 70 -1.40 -8.19 -11.22
C SER A 70 -2.84 -7.73 -10.94
N LEU A 71 -3.49 -7.02 -11.88
CA LEU A 71 -4.86 -6.54 -11.70
C LEU A 71 -5.87 -7.68 -11.45
N LYS A 72 -5.61 -8.88 -11.97
CA LYS A 72 -6.44 -10.06 -11.67
C LYS A 72 -6.36 -10.43 -10.20
N GLU A 73 -5.16 -10.49 -9.63
CA GLU A 73 -4.91 -10.84 -8.22
C GLU A 73 -5.46 -9.76 -7.30
N VAL A 74 -5.20 -8.48 -7.61
CA VAL A 74 -5.64 -7.35 -6.77
C VAL A 74 -7.16 -7.23 -6.72
N ARG A 75 -7.89 -7.60 -7.79
CA ARG A 75 -9.37 -7.71 -7.72
C ARG A 75 -9.83 -8.75 -6.71
N TYR A 76 -9.12 -9.87 -6.58
CA TYR A 76 -9.43 -10.88 -5.57
C TYR A 76 -9.12 -10.38 -4.16
N HIS A 77 -7.99 -9.69 -3.97
CA HIS A 77 -7.63 -9.12 -2.68
C HIS A 77 -8.67 -8.09 -2.22
N LEU A 78 -9.00 -7.11 -3.07
CA LEU A 78 -10.03 -6.11 -2.78
C LEU A 78 -11.37 -6.76 -2.43
N ARG A 79 -11.82 -7.73 -3.22
CA ARG A 79 -13.06 -8.46 -2.92
C ARG A 79 -12.98 -9.16 -1.56
N HIS A 80 -11.86 -9.80 -1.24
CA HIS A 80 -11.68 -10.52 0.01
C HIS A 80 -11.68 -9.58 1.21
N SER A 81 -10.90 -8.51 1.15
CA SER A 81 -10.78 -7.53 2.23
C SER A 81 -12.10 -6.76 2.43
N SER A 82 -12.78 -6.31 1.36
CA SER A 82 -14.10 -5.68 1.47
C SER A 82 -15.13 -6.58 2.16
N GLN A 83 -15.18 -7.88 1.81
CA GLN A 83 -16.10 -8.81 2.45
C GLN A 83 -15.81 -9.01 3.94
N TRP A 84 -14.55 -8.97 4.36
CA TRP A 84 -14.21 -9.03 5.77
C TRP A 84 -14.54 -7.74 6.51
N ILE A 85 -14.36 -6.58 5.88
CA ILE A 85 -14.81 -5.29 6.45
C ILE A 85 -16.31 -5.33 6.73
N ILE A 86 -17.12 -5.78 5.78
CA ILE A 86 -18.58 -5.90 5.97
C ILE A 86 -18.91 -6.87 7.10
N ARG A 87 -18.28 -8.05 7.14
CA ARG A 87 -18.52 -9.05 8.21
C ARG A 87 -18.12 -8.55 9.60
N LEU A 88 -17.05 -7.77 9.71
CA LEU A 88 -16.57 -7.26 10.99
C LEU A 88 -17.38 -6.03 11.42
N GLY A 89 -17.74 -5.15 10.49
CA GLY A 89 -18.53 -3.95 10.77
C GLY A 89 -20.00 -4.25 11.07
N ASP A 90 -20.66 -5.09 10.27
CA ASP A 90 -22.06 -5.52 10.46
C ASP A 90 -22.14 -6.84 11.24
N GLY A 91 -21.13 -7.11 12.07
CA GLY A 91 -20.99 -8.32 12.87
C GLY A 91 -21.55 -8.14 14.28
N THR A 92 -20.69 -8.29 15.29
CA THR A 92 -21.02 -7.99 16.68
C THR A 92 -20.62 -6.56 17.03
N GLU A 93 -21.14 -6.05 18.14
CA GLU A 93 -20.70 -4.75 18.69
C GLU A 93 -19.18 -4.73 18.90
N GLU A 94 -18.62 -5.80 19.48
CA GLU A 94 -17.17 -5.93 19.67
C GLU A 94 -16.39 -5.94 18.35
N SER A 95 -16.83 -6.68 17.33
CA SER A 95 -16.10 -6.73 16.05
C SER A 95 -16.15 -5.38 15.34
N ARG A 96 -17.28 -4.68 15.43
CA ARG A 96 -17.47 -3.35 14.85
C ARG A 96 -16.59 -2.32 15.53
N GLU A 97 -16.54 -2.31 16.85
CA GLU A 97 -15.68 -1.39 17.63
C GLU A 97 -14.20 -1.61 17.29
N ARG A 98 -13.74 -2.86 17.24
CA ARG A 98 -12.34 -3.19 16.91
C ARG A 98 -11.95 -2.77 15.49
N ILE A 99 -12.79 -3.06 14.48
CA ILE A 99 -12.47 -2.68 13.11
C ILE A 99 -12.55 -1.15 12.91
N GLN A 100 -13.47 -0.47 13.58
CA GLN A 100 -13.53 0.99 13.57
C GLN A 100 -12.26 1.61 14.19
N LEU A 101 -11.78 1.07 15.31
CA LEU A 101 -10.54 1.50 15.94
C LEU A 101 -9.33 1.31 15.00
N ALA A 102 -9.24 0.15 14.35
CA ALA A 102 -8.19 -0.11 13.37
C ALA A 102 -8.19 0.93 12.22
N PHE A 103 -9.36 1.31 11.70
CA PHE A 103 -9.44 2.36 10.70
C PHE A 103 -9.04 3.73 11.25
N ASN A 104 -9.47 4.09 12.46
CA ASN A 104 -9.12 5.35 13.09
C ASN A 104 -7.60 5.51 13.24
N ASP A 105 -6.92 4.46 13.69
CA ASP A 105 -5.48 4.49 13.94
C ASP A 105 -4.66 4.45 12.65
N LEU A 106 -5.07 3.63 11.66
CA LEU A 106 -4.36 3.51 10.40
C LEU A 106 -4.62 4.69 9.45
N TRP A 107 -5.64 5.51 9.70
CA TRP A 107 -6.08 6.57 8.78
C TRP A 107 -4.98 7.58 8.47
N MET A 108 -4.14 7.89 9.47
CA MET A 108 -3.06 8.87 9.34
C MET A 108 -2.01 8.50 8.27
N PHE A 109 -1.94 7.23 7.85
CA PHE A 109 -1.00 6.75 6.84
C PHE A 109 -1.59 6.73 5.41
N THR A 110 -2.85 7.13 5.24
CA THR A 110 -3.54 6.99 3.94
C THR A 110 -3.20 8.12 2.95
N ASN A 111 -2.89 9.32 3.44
CA ASN A 111 -2.69 10.49 2.57
C ASN A 111 -1.48 10.34 1.64
N GLU A 112 -0.42 9.69 2.13
CA GLU A 112 0.81 9.45 1.36
C GLU A 112 0.57 8.68 0.04
N MET A 113 -0.51 7.89 -0.04
CA MET A 113 -0.90 7.19 -1.27
C MET A 113 -1.21 8.15 -2.42
N PHE A 114 -1.68 9.36 -2.12
CA PHE A 114 -2.18 10.33 -3.09
C PHE A 114 -1.22 11.51 -3.30
N GLU A 115 -0.06 11.49 -2.63
CA GLU A 115 0.97 12.50 -2.83
C GLU A 115 1.65 12.32 -4.20
N SER A 116 1.71 13.39 -4.98
CA SER A 116 2.37 13.42 -6.29
C SER A 116 3.66 14.22 -6.21
N ASP A 117 4.80 13.54 -6.31
CA ASP A 117 6.12 14.16 -6.29
C ASP A 117 6.61 14.58 -7.68
N THR A 118 7.79 15.19 -7.74
CA THR A 118 8.38 15.67 -9.01
C THR A 118 8.72 14.54 -9.99
N ILE A 119 8.99 13.33 -9.48
CA ILE A 119 9.29 12.15 -10.30
C ILE A 119 7.99 11.66 -10.94
N GLU A 120 6.93 11.50 -10.15
CA GLU A 120 5.61 11.07 -10.60
C GLU A 120 5.06 12.05 -11.64
N GLN A 121 5.08 13.36 -11.36
CA GLN A 121 4.62 14.40 -12.30
C GLN A 121 5.35 14.35 -13.65
N ARG A 122 6.65 14.03 -13.64
CA ARG A 122 7.42 13.85 -14.88
C ARG A 122 6.97 12.59 -15.65
N LEU A 123 6.71 11.49 -14.96
CA LEU A 123 6.24 10.24 -15.57
C LEU A 123 4.80 10.36 -16.09
N VAL A 124 3.93 11.07 -15.37
CA VAL A 124 2.56 11.40 -15.80
C VAL A 124 2.57 12.20 -17.11
N LYS A 125 3.41 13.24 -17.22
CA LYS A 125 3.57 14.02 -18.46
C LYS A 125 4.03 13.18 -19.66
N GLN A 126 4.73 12.07 -19.39
CA GLN A 126 5.18 11.13 -20.42
C GLN A 126 4.17 9.99 -20.65
N HIS A 127 3.05 9.98 -19.93
CA HIS A 127 2.05 8.91 -19.91
C HIS A 127 2.64 7.55 -19.50
N ILE A 128 3.64 7.55 -18.61
CA ILE A 128 4.27 6.35 -18.07
C ILE A 128 3.60 5.95 -16.75
N ALA A 129 3.27 6.91 -15.88
CA ALA A 129 2.58 6.67 -14.62
C ALA A 129 1.18 7.30 -14.64
N GLY A 130 0.30 6.78 -13.77
CA GLY A 130 -0.93 7.46 -13.38
C GLY A 130 -0.64 8.59 -12.39
N ASP A 131 -1.54 9.56 -12.31
CA ASP A 131 -1.48 10.63 -11.30
C ASP A 131 -2.13 10.12 -10.01
N SER A 132 -1.34 9.95 -8.94
CA SER A 132 -1.78 9.46 -7.64
C SER A 132 -2.86 10.36 -7.04
N ALA A 133 -2.78 11.68 -7.24
CA ALA A 133 -3.76 12.62 -6.71
C ALA A 133 -5.15 12.40 -7.33
N MET A 134 -5.20 11.95 -8.59
CA MET A 134 -6.45 11.65 -9.30
C MET A 134 -7.11 10.34 -8.83
N LEU A 135 -6.43 9.53 -8.03
CA LEU A 135 -6.97 8.28 -7.48
C LEU A 135 -7.82 8.51 -6.22
N ARG A 136 -7.56 9.58 -5.46
CA ARG A 136 -8.22 9.84 -4.16
C ARG A 136 -9.75 9.85 -4.24
N PRO A 137 -10.40 10.57 -5.18
CA PRO A 137 -11.87 10.60 -5.22
C PRO A 137 -12.49 9.23 -5.54
N LYS A 138 -11.81 8.43 -6.36
CA LYS A 138 -12.27 7.07 -6.70
C LYS A 138 -12.08 6.12 -5.51
N TRP A 139 -10.98 6.28 -4.79
CA TRP A 139 -10.69 5.48 -3.60
C TRP A 139 -11.68 5.77 -2.48
N GLU A 140 -11.95 7.05 -2.19
CA GLU A 140 -12.95 7.46 -1.21
C GLU A 140 -14.36 6.96 -1.56
N HIS A 141 -14.70 6.92 -2.84
CA HIS A 141 -15.96 6.36 -3.30
C HIS A 141 -16.05 4.85 -3.00
N LEU A 142 -15.02 4.07 -3.36
CA LEU A 142 -14.95 2.64 -3.06
C LEU A 142 -15.02 2.36 -1.55
N LEU A 143 -14.33 3.17 -0.74
CA LEU A 143 -14.42 3.05 0.71
C LEU A 143 -15.84 3.31 1.19
N ARG A 144 -16.47 4.40 0.74
CA ARG A 144 -17.82 4.76 1.17
C ARG A 144 -18.82 3.64 0.90
N GLU A 145 -18.77 3.03 -0.28
CA GLU A 145 -19.66 1.89 -0.60
C GLU A 145 -19.53 0.74 0.41
N VAL A 146 -18.29 0.39 0.79
CA VAL A 146 -18.04 -0.71 1.73
C VAL A 146 -18.36 -0.30 3.18
N PHE A 147 -18.01 0.92 3.58
CA PHE A 147 -18.27 1.43 4.93
C PHE A 147 -19.76 1.59 5.22
N ASP A 148 -20.53 2.07 4.24
CA ASP A 148 -21.98 2.22 4.37
C ASP A 148 -22.65 0.84 4.59
N GLU A 149 -22.22 -0.20 3.86
CA GLU A 149 -22.71 -1.58 4.06
C GLU A 149 -22.21 -2.18 5.38
N ALA A 150 -20.98 -1.86 5.79
CA ALA A 150 -20.39 -2.35 7.04
C ALA A 150 -20.87 -1.60 8.30
N THR A 151 -21.71 -0.57 8.17
CA THR A 151 -22.12 0.31 9.28
C THR A 151 -20.96 0.98 10.01
N LEU A 152 -19.91 1.33 9.27
CA LEU A 152 -18.70 1.98 9.77
C LEU A 152 -18.66 3.47 9.38
N GLU A 153 -17.88 4.25 10.12
CA GLU A 153 -17.66 5.66 9.85
C GLU A 153 -16.28 5.88 9.22
N ILE A 154 -16.23 6.67 8.14
CA ILE A 154 -14.97 7.12 7.57
C ILE A 154 -14.31 8.09 8.56
N PRO A 155 -13.08 7.84 9.02
CA PRO A 155 -12.39 8.76 9.91
C PRO A 155 -12.25 10.15 9.27
N GLY A 156 -12.44 11.21 10.05
CA GLY A 156 -12.40 12.58 9.55
C GLY A 156 -11.01 12.99 9.03
N GLU A 157 -10.97 14.01 8.16
CA GLU A 157 -9.71 14.59 7.65
C GLU A 157 -9.00 15.49 8.67
N GLN A 158 -9.55 15.62 9.88
CA GLN A 158 -9.02 16.48 10.93
C GLN A 158 -7.93 15.74 11.69
N GLY A 159 -6.66 15.95 11.33
CA GLY A 159 -5.56 15.30 12.00
C GLY A 159 -4.21 15.50 11.33
N TYR A 160 -3.19 14.94 11.95
CA TYR A 160 -1.87 14.82 11.35
C TYR A 160 -1.84 13.60 10.41
N PHE A 161 -1.31 13.78 9.19
CA PHE A 161 -1.05 12.69 8.26
C PHE A 161 0.46 12.47 8.15
N SER A 162 0.87 11.22 8.29
CA SER A 162 2.27 10.80 8.11
C SER A 162 2.62 10.76 6.62
N SER A 163 3.85 11.16 6.29
CA SER A 163 4.38 11.17 4.93
C SER A 163 5.91 11.13 4.95
N GLY A 164 6.52 10.67 3.86
CA GLY A 164 7.94 10.76 3.58
C GLY A 164 8.61 9.42 3.28
N SER A 165 7.87 8.32 3.21
CA SER A 165 8.41 6.99 2.94
C SER A 165 9.02 6.89 1.55
N ARG A 166 8.44 7.57 0.55
CA ARG A 166 9.05 7.73 -0.78
C ARG A 166 10.38 8.50 -0.76
N GLN A 167 10.72 9.13 0.35
CA GLN A 167 12.00 9.81 0.60
C GLN A 167 12.89 9.03 1.58
N GLY A 168 12.51 7.80 1.96
CA GLY A 168 13.24 6.97 2.93
C GLY A 168 12.99 7.35 4.39
N LYS A 169 11.97 8.16 4.68
CA LYS A 169 11.53 8.44 6.05
C LYS A 169 10.43 7.44 6.40
N HIS A 170 10.76 6.46 7.22
CA HIS A 170 9.85 5.39 7.61
C HIS A 170 9.52 5.48 9.11
N THR A 171 8.51 4.74 9.53
CA THR A 171 8.26 4.48 10.95
C THR A 171 9.38 3.63 11.54
N GLU A 172 9.43 3.53 12.86
CA GLU A 172 10.36 2.65 13.57
C GLU A 172 10.18 1.17 13.21
N HIS A 173 9.01 0.78 12.67
CA HIS A 173 8.68 -0.62 12.36
C HIS A 173 9.51 -1.19 11.22
N LEU A 174 9.83 -0.40 10.19
CA LEU A 174 10.52 -0.92 9.01
C LEU A 174 11.90 -1.50 9.35
N GLY A 175 12.62 -0.89 10.30
CA GLY A 175 13.93 -1.39 10.73
C GLY A 175 13.87 -2.82 11.27
N TYR A 176 12.84 -3.15 12.06
CA TYR A 176 12.64 -4.50 12.59
C TYR A 176 12.28 -5.50 11.49
N ILE A 177 11.40 -5.10 10.57
CA ILE A 177 10.98 -5.94 9.42
C ILE A 177 12.20 -6.29 8.56
N LEU A 178 13.03 -5.30 8.23
CA LEU A 178 14.22 -5.52 7.41
C LEU A 178 15.28 -6.35 8.13
N ALA A 179 15.46 -6.16 9.43
CA ALA A 179 16.39 -7.00 10.21
C ALA A 179 16.03 -8.48 10.11
N GLU A 180 14.74 -8.82 10.20
CA GLU A 180 14.26 -10.21 10.05
C GLU A 180 14.36 -10.70 8.59
N MET A 181 13.87 -9.90 7.63
CA MET A 181 13.85 -10.28 6.21
C MET A 181 15.26 -10.47 5.63
N GLN A 182 16.25 -9.69 6.08
CA GLN A 182 17.56 -9.61 5.45
C GLN A 182 18.64 -10.42 6.17
N ILE A 183 18.35 -11.01 7.35
CA ILE A 183 19.37 -11.69 8.16
C ILE A 183 20.09 -12.81 7.40
N LEU A 184 19.34 -13.65 6.69
CA LEU A 184 19.91 -14.82 6.01
C LEU A 184 20.80 -14.41 4.81
N PRO A 185 20.32 -13.59 3.86
CA PRO A 185 21.17 -13.13 2.75
C PRO A 185 22.36 -12.29 3.19
N ARG A 186 22.24 -11.49 4.26
CA ARG A 186 23.36 -10.71 4.79
C ARG A 186 24.40 -11.56 5.51
N SER A 187 23.98 -12.65 6.16
CA SER A 187 24.88 -13.59 6.82
C SER A 187 25.64 -14.47 5.82
N TYR A 188 25.05 -14.75 4.66
CA TYR A 188 25.63 -15.59 3.61
C TYR A 188 25.54 -14.92 2.23
N PRO A 189 26.27 -13.82 1.99
CA PRO A 189 26.10 -12.97 0.81
C PRO A 189 26.50 -13.61 -0.53
N ASP A 190 27.29 -14.71 -0.48
CA ASP A 190 27.74 -15.45 -1.66
C ASP A 190 26.91 -16.72 -1.93
N ALA A 191 25.92 -17.01 -1.08
CA ALA A 191 25.04 -18.17 -1.26
C ALA A 191 24.07 -17.98 -2.45
N LYS A 192 23.65 -19.09 -3.04
CA LYS A 192 22.64 -19.14 -4.12
C LYS A 192 21.46 -19.97 -3.65
N TRP A 193 20.25 -19.45 -3.86
CA TRP A 193 18.98 -20.03 -3.42
C TRP A 193 18.02 -20.22 -4.59
#